data_AF-A0A2H9T839-F1
#
_entry.id   AF-A0A2H9T839-F1
#
_cell.length_a   1.000
_cell.length_b   1.000
_cell.length_c   1.000
_cell.angle_alpha   90.00
_cell.angle_beta   90.00
_cell.angle_gamma   90.00
#
_symmetry.space_group_name_H-M   'P 1'
#
loop_
_entity.id
_entity.type
_entity.pdbx_description
1 polymer ?
#
loop_
_entity_poly.entity_id
_entity_poly.type
_entity_poly.pdbx_seq_one_letter_code
_entity_poly.pdbx_strand_id
1 'polypeptide(L)'
;MDIEEKAQQQLDNSQATIQKARIAIDDMAQLMNKIHVKKGAGHRYLDKIKPNEATLKSVEKRLNEQNSPSKAKKGKSSKKKNLLKAMHQRGKI
;
A
#
# COMPACT_ATOMS: atom_id res chain seq x y z
N MET A 1 14.85 40.42 19.49
CA MET A 1 13.44 40.02 19.41
C MET A 1 13.03 39.57 18.01
N ASP A 2 13.59 40.12 16.92
CA ASP A 2 13.18 39.77 15.54
C ASP A 2 13.48 38.34 15.07
N ILE A 3 14.43 37.63 15.69
CA ILE A 3 14.85 36.29 15.25
C ILE A 3 13.89 35.21 15.81
N GLU A 4 13.46 35.38 17.05
CA GLU A 4 12.53 34.44 17.72
C GLU A 4 11.14 34.53 17.08
N GLU A 5 10.69 35.73 16.73
CA GLU A 5 9.40 35.94 16.06
C GLU A 5 9.37 35.38 14.63
N LYS A 6 10.47 35.53 13.88
CA LYS A 6 10.65 34.89 12.57
C LYS A 6 10.72 33.37 12.66
N ALA A 7 11.39 32.83 13.68
CA ALA A 7 11.45 31.39 13.90
C ALA A 7 10.05 30.83 14.23
N GLN A 8 9.27 31.54 15.05
CA GLN A 8 7.91 31.14 15.38
C GLN A 8 6.99 31.16 14.15
N GLN A 9 7.05 32.22 13.34
CA GLN A 9 6.30 32.27 12.07
C GLN A 9 6.70 31.15 11.10
N GLN A 10 7.99 30.78 11.02
CA GLN A 10 8.42 29.65 10.20
C GLN A 10 7.88 28.32 10.70
N LEU A 11 7.80 28.11 12.01
CA LEU A 11 7.21 26.92 12.60
C LEU A 11 5.71 26.84 12.29
N ASP A 12 4.99 27.94 12.43
CA ASP A 12 3.55 28.00 12.13
C ASP A 12 3.28 27.74 10.64
N ASN A 13 4.08 28.34 9.76
CA ASN A 13 4.02 28.10 8.31
C ASN A 13 4.34 26.63 7.95
N SER A 14 5.31 26.04 8.64
CA SER A 14 5.66 24.63 8.46
C SER A 14 4.53 23.71 8.90
N GLN A 15 3.92 23.98 10.06
CA GLN A 15 2.76 23.23 10.54
C GLN A 15 1.57 23.33 9.57
N ALA A 16 1.27 24.53 9.08
CA ALA A 16 0.22 24.74 8.09
C ALA A 16 0.50 23.95 6.79
N THR A 17 1.75 23.94 6.34
CA THR A 17 2.17 23.17 5.15
C THR A 17 2.02 21.67 5.37
N ILE A 18 2.41 21.17 6.55
CA ILE A 18 2.26 19.75 6.90
C ILE A 18 0.79 19.35 6.94
N GLN A 19 -0.09 20.19 7.49
CA GLN A 19 -1.53 19.92 7.50
C GLN A 19 -2.11 19.86 6.08
N LYS A 20 -1.73 20.80 5.20
CA LYS A 20 -2.12 20.77 3.78
C LYS A 20 -1.64 19.49 3.09
N ALA A 21 -0.41 19.06 3.36
CA ALA A 21 0.13 17.82 2.82
C ALA A 21 -0.65 16.59 3.30
N ARG A 22 -1.08 16.56 4.57
CA ARG A 22 -1.92 15.47 5.10
C ARG A 22 -3.27 15.40 4.39
N ILE A 23 -3.94 16.53 4.21
CA ILE A 23 -5.22 16.60 3.49
C ILE A 23 -5.06 16.07 2.05
N ALA A 24 -4.00 16.47 1.35
CA ALA A 24 -3.72 16.00 0.00
C ALA A 24 -3.49 14.47 -0.06
N ILE A 25 -2.82 13.88 0.94
CA ILE A 25 -2.64 12.43 1.04
C ILE A 25 -3.99 11.71 1.23
N ASP A 26 -4.87 12.25 2.08
CA ASP A 26 -6.20 11.70 2.32
C ASP A 26 -7.08 11.79 1.06
N ASP A 27 -7.05 12.93 0.36
CA ASP A 27 -7.75 13.12 -0.91
C ASP A 27 -7.25 12.15 -1.99
N MET A 28 -5.93 11.94 -2.07
CA MET A 28 -5.35 10.92 -2.94
C MET A 28 -5.82 9.51 -2.58
N ALA A 29 -5.92 9.18 -1.30
CA ALA A 29 -6.42 7.88 -0.85
C ALA A 29 -7.89 7.67 -1.23
N GLN A 30 -8.73 8.69 -1.07
CA GLN A 30 -10.12 8.66 -1.52
C GLN A 30 -10.23 8.53 -3.04
N LEU A 31 -9.40 9.25 -3.78
CA LEU A 31 -9.35 9.16 -5.24
C LEU A 31 -8.93 7.75 -5.70
N MET A 32 -7.92 7.15 -5.07
CA MET A 32 -7.52 5.76 -5.35
C MET A 32 -8.66 4.77 -5.10
N ASN A 33 -9.44 4.98 -4.04
CA ASN A 33 -10.63 4.17 -3.74
C ASN A 33 -11.72 4.35 -4.83
N LYS A 34 -12.01 5.60 -5.23
CA LYS A 34 -13.01 5.92 -6.29
C LYS A 34 -12.62 5.37 -7.66
N ILE A 35 -11.34 5.46 -8.03
CA ILE A 35 -10.80 4.93 -9.30
C ILE A 35 -10.80 3.39 -9.30
N HIS A 36 -11.26 2.72 -8.23
CA HIS A 36 -11.20 1.26 -8.10
C HIS A 36 -9.81 0.73 -8.44
N VAL A 37 -8.76 1.48 -8.10
CA VAL A 37 -7.40 0.96 -8.05
C VAL A 37 -7.29 0.10 -6.80
N LYS A 38 -8.15 -0.93 -6.71
CA LYS A 38 -7.94 -2.06 -5.80
C LYS A 38 -6.51 -2.50 -6.05
N LYS A 39 -5.68 -2.57 -5.01
CA LYS A 39 -4.31 -3.12 -5.06
C LYS A 39 -4.26 -4.27 -6.08
N GLY A 40 -3.71 -3.99 -7.27
CA GLY A 40 -3.69 -4.94 -8.39
C GLY A 40 -4.36 -4.50 -9.71
N ALA A 41 -5.24 -3.49 -9.75
CA ALA A 41 -5.86 -3.04 -11.02
C ALA A 41 -4.84 -2.37 -11.95
N GLY A 42 -3.99 -1.50 -11.40
CA GLY A 42 -2.84 -0.94 -12.13
C GLY A 42 -1.82 -2.01 -12.55
N HIS A 43 -1.64 -3.07 -11.76
CA HIS A 43 -0.84 -4.23 -12.18
C HIS A 43 -1.49 -4.96 -13.35
N ARG A 44 -2.81 -5.25 -13.30
CA ARG A 44 -3.51 -5.93 -14.42
C ARG A 44 -3.51 -5.09 -15.70
N TYR A 45 -3.54 -3.77 -15.58
CA TYR A 45 -3.42 -2.86 -16.73
C TYR A 45 -1.99 -2.88 -17.30
N LEU A 46 -0.97 -2.79 -16.43
CA LEU A 46 0.44 -2.91 -16.85
C LEU A 46 0.75 -4.31 -17.42
N ASP A 47 0.23 -5.38 -16.85
CA ASP A 47 0.34 -6.75 -17.37
C ASP A 47 -0.23 -6.85 -18.79
N LYS A 48 -1.31 -6.10 -19.10
CA LYS A 48 -1.97 -6.11 -20.41
C LYS A 48 -1.30 -5.21 -21.45
N ILE A 49 -0.80 -4.03 -21.06
CA ILE A 49 -0.28 -3.04 -22.01
C ILE A 49 1.25 -3.11 -22.13
N LYS A 50 1.95 -3.43 -21.04
CA LYS A 50 3.43 -3.46 -20.97
C LYS A 50 3.95 -4.58 -20.04
N PRO A 51 3.89 -5.84 -20.48
CA PRO A 51 4.25 -7.00 -19.64
C PRO A 51 5.69 -6.98 -19.12
N ASN A 52 6.61 -6.35 -19.85
CA ASN A 52 8.02 -6.22 -19.45
C ASN A 52 8.24 -5.25 -18.28
N GLU A 53 7.43 -4.19 -18.17
CA GLU A 53 7.50 -3.26 -17.03
C GLU A 53 6.80 -3.82 -15.78
N ALA A 54 5.74 -4.63 -15.98
CA ALA A 54 5.04 -5.29 -14.88
C ALA A 54 5.90 -6.36 -14.19
N THR A 55 6.68 -7.11 -14.98
CA THR A 55 7.66 -8.07 -14.46
C THR A 55 8.76 -7.37 -13.65
N LEU A 56 9.29 -6.24 -14.12
CA LEU A 56 10.26 -5.43 -13.35
C LEU A 56 9.70 -4.96 -12.01
N LYS A 57 8.49 -4.39 -11.97
CA LYS A 57 7.84 -3.99 -10.71
C LYS A 57 7.59 -5.16 -9.75
N SER A 58 7.29 -6.34 -10.30
CA SER A 58 7.11 -7.56 -9.49
C SER A 58 8.42 -8.01 -8.84
N VAL A 59 9.54 -7.82 -9.54
CA VAL A 59 10.90 -8.13 -9.07
C VAL A 59 11.35 -7.10 -8.04
N GLU A 60 11.13 -5.80 -8.27
CA GLU A 60 11.38 -4.73 -7.30
C GLU A 60 10.61 -4.97 -6.00
N LYS A 61 9.34 -5.36 -6.09
CA LYS A 61 8.53 -5.70 -4.92
C LYS A 61 9.09 -6.92 -4.18
N ARG A 62 9.54 -7.96 -4.89
CA ARG A 62 10.21 -9.13 -4.27
C ARG A 62 11.51 -8.72 -3.58
N LEU A 63 12.32 -7.88 -4.20
CA LEU A 63 13.57 -7.36 -3.62
C LEU A 63 13.30 -6.54 -2.35
N ASN A 64 12.28 -5.67 -2.36
CA ASN A 64 11.89 -4.91 -1.17
C ASN A 64 11.31 -5.79 -0.06
N GLU A 65 10.59 -6.86 -0.39
CA GLU A 65 10.09 -7.83 0.59
C GLU A 65 11.22 -8.71 1.16
N GLN A 66 12.28 -8.98 0.37
CA GLN A 66 13.48 -9.71 0.81
C GLN A 66 14.42 -8.83 1.65
N ASN A 67 14.52 -7.53 1.33
CA ASN A 67 15.38 -6.58 2.04
C ASN A 67 14.71 -5.92 3.26
N SER A 68 13.42 -6.14 3.48
CA SER A 68 12.75 -5.71 4.70
C SER A 68 13.02 -6.70 5.85
N PRO A 69 13.46 -6.25 7.04
CA PRO A 69 13.71 -7.14 8.16
C PRO A 69 12.44 -7.92 8.49
N SER A 70 12.57 -9.24 8.51
CA SER A 70 11.45 -10.18 8.56
C SER A 70 10.57 -9.96 9.79
N LYS A 71 9.40 -9.33 9.63
CA LYS A 71 8.30 -9.56 10.58
C LYS A 71 7.77 -10.96 10.30
N ALA A 72 8.17 -11.91 11.15
CA ALA A 72 7.71 -13.29 11.12
C ALA A 72 6.18 -13.36 11.02
N LYS A 73 5.66 -13.71 9.85
CA LYS A 73 4.23 -13.97 9.64
C LYS A 73 3.87 -15.33 10.25
N LYS A 74 3.56 -15.34 11.55
CA LYS A 74 2.75 -16.41 12.15
C LYS A 74 1.38 -16.40 11.48
N GLY A 75 0.94 -17.54 10.92
CA GLY A 75 -0.47 -17.80 10.62
C GLY A 75 -0.83 -18.12 9.16
N LYS A 76 -0.32 -19.21 8.60
CA LYS A 76 -0.87 -19.83 7.36
C LYS A 76 -1.74 -21.07 7.61
N SER A 77 -2.06 -21.40 8.86
CA SER A 77 -2.74 -22.66 9.20
C SER A 77 -4.27 -22.63 9.02
N SER A 78 -4.94 -21.49 9.26
CA SER A 78 -6.41 -21.42 9.26
C SER A 78 -7.04 -21.53 7.86
N LYS A 79 -6.42 -20.94 6.83
CA LYS A 79 -6.92 -21.03 5.45
C LYS A 79 -6.93 -22.46 4.91
N LYS A 80 -5.91 -23.26 5.24
CA LYS A 80 -5.85 -24.68 4.81
C LYS A 80 -6.97 -25.50 5.46
N LYS A 81 -7.24 -25.30 6.76
CA LYS A 81 -8.34 -25.97 7.47
C LYS A 81 -9.71 -25.62 6.88
N ASN A 82 -9.95 -24.35 6.58
CA ASN A 82 -11.23 -23.91 6.01
C ASN A 82 -11.44 -24.44 4.59
N LEU A 83 -10.38 -24.54 3.79
CA LEU A 83 -10.43 -25.14 2.44
C LEU A 83 -10.77 -26.64 2.50
N LEU A 84 -10.10 -27.40 3.36
CA LEU A 84 -10.38 -28.83 3.57
C LEU A 84 -11.83 -29.09 4.03
N LYS A 85 -12.33 -28.24 4.94
CA LYS A 85 -13.73 -28.32 5.40
C LYS A 85 -14.72 -28.05 4.27
N ALA A 86 -14.45 -27.04 3.43
CA ALA A 86 -15.30 -26.71 2.28
C ALA A 86 -15.28 -27.80 1.19
N MET A 87 -14.18 -28.52 1.02
CA MET A 87 -14.08 -29.62 0.06
C MET A 87 -14.89 -30.85 0.51
N HIS A 88 -14.81 -31.22 1.80
CA HIS A 88 -15.65 -32.28 2.37
C HIS A 88 -17.15 -31.95 2.27
N GLN A 89 -17.55 -30.71 2.59
CA GLN A 89 -18.95 -30.30 2.51
C GLN A 89 -19.51 -30.30 1.08
N ARG A 90 -18.65 -30.20 0.07
CA ARG A 90 -19.03 -30.20 -1.35
C ARG A 90 -18.84 -31.57 -2.02
N GLY A 91 -18.47 -32.61 -1.26
CA GLY A 91 -18.26 -33.96 -1.77
C GLY A 91 -17.17 -34.07 -2.84
N LYS A 92 -16.20 -33.14 -2.85
CA LYS A 92 -15.09 -33.14 -3.83
C LYS A 92 -13.85 -33.88 -3.33
N ILE A 93 -13.94 -34.48 -2.16
CA ILE A 93 -13.03 -35.45 -1.52
C ILE A 93 -13.91 -36.37 -0.69
#